data_AF-A0A966PLB3-F1
#
_entry.id   AF-A0A966PLB3-F1
#
_cell.length_a   1.000
_cell.length_b   1.000
_cell.length_c   1.000
_cell.angle_alpha   90.00
_cell.angle_beta   90.00
_cell.angle_gamma   90.00
#
_symmetry.space_group_name_H-M   'P 1'
#
loop_
_entity.id
_entity.type
_entity.pdbx_description
1 polymer ?
#
loop_
_entity_poly.entity_id
_entity_poly.type
_entity_poly.pdbx_seq_one_letter_code
_entity_poly.pdbx_strand_id
1 'polypeptide(L)'
;AHKCTQLANLQSQYGHKTFTCATPREIIGMAAAGVGEDLLLANEVVDRDRLNSLAKVSENVRVTVAVDSNATIIAAASAGLRDVLIDVNVGLKRCGVAPQLAGQLADFARKQKMTVRGVMGYEGHLMMIDGHEKRKLRVAESMQLLARAATDVGGEIISAGGTGTFDLHDETCINELQAGSYALMDTHYAKLGLPFAQSCFVLGTVISTSKDWLVIDVGLKSLGMDHGNPTVDGFEVLFCSDEHTTLVPSKESASTKVSVGDKLRVVPAHIDPTMAMHELAYLVRGDEIIDSWSIDLRGW
;
A
#
# COMPACT_ATOMS: atom_id res chain seq x y z
N ALA A 1 2.84 -0.33 0.56
CA ALA A 1 3.35 -1.45 -0.26
C ALA A 1 4.71 -1.96 0.20
N HIS A 2 5.83 -1.38 -0.23
CA HIS A 2 7.12 -2.08 -0.17
C HIS A 2 7.98 -1.82 1.08
N LYS A 3 7.73 -0.74 1.85
CA LYS A 3 8.48 -0.42 3.08
C LYS A 3 10.02 -0.41 2.90
N CYS A 4 10.48 0.01 1.73
CA CYS A 4 11.87 -0.07 1.28
C CYS A 4 12.25 1.29 0.66
N THR A 5 13.13 2.04 1.32
CA THR A 5 13.53 3.38 0.88
C THR A 5 14.29 3.37 -0.45
N GLN A 6 15.05 2.31 -0.75
CA GLN A 6 15.75 2.16 -2.03
C GLN A 6 14.75 2.08 -3.21
N LEU A 7 13.65 1.32 -3.05
CA LEU A 7 12.61 1.25 -4.08
C LEU A 7 11.86 2.58 -4.23
N ALA A 8 11.61 3.29 -3.12
CA ALA A 8 11.05 4.65 -3.20
C ALA A 8 12.02 5.62 -3.91
N ASN A 9 13.32 5.53 -3.62
CA ASN A 9 14.33 6.34 -4.30
C ASN A 9 14.39 6.05 -5.80
N LEU A 10 14.23 4.78 -6.20
CA LEU A 10 14.08 4.42 -7.62
C LEU A 10 12.85 5.09 -8.23
N GLN A 11 11.68 5.04 -7.56
CA GLN A 11 10.48 5.78 -8.03
C GLN A 11 10.78 7.28 -8.16
N SER A 12 11.55 7.85 -7.24
CA SER A 12 11.92 9.27 -7.29
C SER A 12 12.76 9.64 -8.52
N GLN A 13 13.64 8.75 -8.95
CA GLN A 13 14.41 8.92 -10.20
C GLN A 13 13.51 8.96 -11.45
N TYR A 14 12.30 8.38 -11.38
CA TYR A 14 11.27 8.47 -12.42
C TYR A 14 10.29 9.64 -12.23
N GLY A 15 10.60 10.58 -11.33
CA GLY A 15 9.84 11.83 -11.15
C GLY A 15 8.86 11.81 -9.98
N HIS A 16 8.77 10.73 -9.20
CA HIS A 16 7.94 10.70 -7.99
C HIS A 16 8.61 11.51 -6.86
N LYS A 17 8.10 12.72 -6.61
CA LYS A 17 8.60 13.60 -5.55
C LYS A 17 7.81 13.51 -4.25
N THR A 18 6.60 12.97 -4.30
CA THR A 18 5.70 12.84 -3.15
C THR A 18 5.44 11.37 -2.84
N PHE A 19 5.26 11.05 -1.57
CA PHE A 19 5.01 9.67 -1.14
C PHE A 19 3.96 9.60 -0.03
N THR A 20 3.15 8.54 -0.10
CA THR A 20 2.17 8.21 0.92
C THR A 20 2.70 7.11 1.82
N CYS A 21 2.64 7.34 3.13
CA CYS A 21 2.94 6.37 4.17
C CYS A 21 1.70 6.11 5.04
N ALA A 22 1.65 4.94 5.67
CA ALA A 22 0.57 4.53 6.56
C ALA A 22 0.91 4.71 8.05
N THR A 23 2.20 4.85 8.39
CA THR A 23 2.65 4.99 9.77
C THR A 23 3.62 6.15 9.98
N PRO A 24 3.68 6.71 11.22
CA PRO A 24 4.69 7.70 11.57
C PRO A 24 6.14 7.24 11.34
N ARG A 25 6.45 5.97 11.62
CA ARG A 25 7.79 5.41 11.42
C ARG A 25 8.22 5.42 9.96
N GLU A 26 7.30 5.11 9.04
CA GLU A 26 7.57 5.18 7.61
C GLU A 26 7.92 6.60 7.18
N ILE A 27 7.14 7.61 7.61
CA ILE A 27 7.43 9.02 7.31
C ILE A 27 8.82 9.41 7.85
N ILE A 28 9.12 9.07 9.11
CA ILE A 28 10.40 9.39 9.75
C ILE A 28 11.56 8.72 9.00
N GLY A 29 11.40 7.45 8.59
CA GLY A 29 12.41 6.72 7.85
C GLY A 29 12.64 7.26 6.44
N MET A 30 11.56 7.60 5.72
CA MET A 30 11.64 8.25 4.41
C MET A 30 12.40 9.58 4.49
N ALA A 31 12.08 10.42 5.48
CA ALA A 31 12.76 11.69 5.70
C ALA A 31 14.23 11.50 6.07
N ALA A 32 14.56 10.53 6.94
CA ALA A 32 15.94 10.22 7.31
C ALA A 32 16.77 9.71 6.12
N ALA A 33 16.15 8.99 5.19
CA ALA A 33 16.76 8.55 3.94
C ALA A 33 16.87 9.67 2.89
N GLY A 34 16.26 10.84 3.12
CA GLY A 34 16.22 11.94 2.16
C GLY A 34 15.39 11.62 0.91
N VAL A 35 14.40 10.74 1.03
CA VAL A 35 13.54 10.31 -0.08
C VAL A 35 12.17 10.96 0.05
N GLY A 36 11.77 11.70 -1.00
CA GLY A 36 10.53 12.46 -1.03
C GLY A 36 10.67 13.88 -0.48
N GLU A 37 10.02 14.82 -1.16
CA GLU A 37 9.97 16.25 -0.79
C GLU A 37 8.68 16.59 -0.02
N ASP A 38 7.63 15.78 -0.21
CA ASP A 38 6.31 15.93 0.42
C ASP A 38 5.76 14.55 0.81
N LEU A 39 5.50 14.35 2.09
CA LEU A 39 5.11 13.06 2.65
C LEU A 39 3.72 13.14 3.26
N LEU A 40 2.79 12.33 2.74
CA LEU A 40 1.44 12.18 3.27
C LEU A 40 1.38 10.99 4.23
N LEU A 41 1.00 11.24 5.49
CA LEU A 41 0.55 10.19 6.40
C LEU A 41 -0.95 9.97 6.17
N ALA A 42 -1.30 8.99 5.33
CA ALA A 42 -2.67 8.65 4.96
C ALA A 42 -3.33 7.75 6.03
N ASN A 43 -3.31 8.21 7.28
CA ASN A 43 -3.91 7.53 8.43
C ASN A 43 -4.04 8.51 9.62
N GLU A 44 -5.04 8.32 10.45
CA GLU A 44 -5.23 9.10 11.67
C GLU A 44 -4.28 8.62 12.78
N VAL A 45 -3.62 9.58 13.44
CA VAL A 45 -2.76 9.29 14.59
C VAL A 45 -3.10 10.25 15.72
N VAL A 46 -3.31 9.69 16.91
CA VAL A 46 -3.56 10.43 18.16
C VAL A 46 -2.48 10.20 19.22
N ASP A 47 -1.54 9.30 18.94
CA ASP A 47 -0.42 9.03 19.82
C ASP A 47 0.53 10.24 19.86
N ARG A 48 0.65 10.86 21.03
CA ARG A 48 1.38 12.10 21.23
C ARG A 48 2.86 11.96 20.89
N ASP A 49 3.52 10.88 21.29
CA ASP A 49 4.96 10.72 21.13
C ASP A 49 5.33 10.49 19.66
N ARG A 50 4.50 9.75 18.94
CA ARG A 50 4.62 9.56 17.49
C ARG A 50 4.39 10.86 16.74
N LEU A 51 3.36 11.63 17.10
CA LEU A 51 3.11 12.94 16.47
C LEU A 51 4.22 13.96 16.77
N ASN A 52 4.73 13.99 18.01
CA ASN A 52 5.89 14.84 18.36
C ASN A 52 7.13 14.47 17.54
N SER A 53 7.33 13.17 17.27
CA SER A 53 8.44 12.70 16.43
C SER A 53 8.26 13.13 14.98
N LEU A 54 7.03 13.11 14.45
CA LEU A 54 6.70 13.64 13.13
C LEU A 54 6.91 15.15 13.03
N ALA A 55 6.52 15.90 14.05
CA ALA A 55 6.68 17.35 14.06
C ALA A 55 8.15 17.77 13.92
N LYS A 56 9.08 17.06 14.58
CA LYS A 56 10.54 17.28 14.41
C LYS A 56 10.99 17.03 12.97
N VAL A 57 10.47 15.98 12.33
CA VAL A 57 10.78 15.67 10.93
C VAL A 57 10.21 16.72 9.98
N SER A 58 9.04 17.27 10.30
CA SER A 58 8.38 18.30 9.50
C SER A 58 9.13 19.63 9.40
N GLU A 59 10.21 19.80 10.18
CA GLU A 59 11.12 20.95 10.08
C GLU A 59 12.02 20.89 8.82
N ASN A 60 12.25 19.69 8.28
CA ASN A 60 13.19 19.47 7.17
C ASN A 60 12.52 18.98 5.88
N VAL A 61 11.37 18.31 5.98
CA VAL A 61 10.57 17.83 4.85
C VAL A 61 9.11 18.17 5.09
N ARG A 62 8.33 18.42 4.04
CA ARG A 62 6.90 18.69 4.22
C ARG A 62 6.20 17.41 4.63
N VAL A 63 5.50 17.45 5.76
CA VAL A 63 4.69 16.33 6.27
C VAL A 63 3.25 16.79 6.40
N THR A 64 2.36 16.07 5.71
CA THR A 64 0.92 16.28 5.77
C THR A 64 0.26 15.11 6.47
N VAL A 65 -0.64 15.36 7.43
CA VAL A 65 -1.34 14.28 8.14
C VAL A 65 -2.83 14.28 7.84
N ALA A 66 -3.42 13.08 7.72
CA ALA A 66 -4.86 12.92 7.61
C ALA A 66 -5.56 13.20 8.95
N VAL A 67 -6.67 13.93 8.91
CA VAL A 67 -7.53 14.20 10.08
C VAL A 67 -9.00 14.08 9.69
N ASP A 68 -9.80 13.48 10.57
CA ASP A 68 -11.22 13.16 10.35
C ASP A 68 -12.15 13.66 11.47
N SER A 69 -11.60 14.27 12.51
CA SER A 69 -12.34 14.66 13.71
C SER A 69 -11.63 15.78 14.48
N ASN A 70 -12.36 16.46 15.37
CA ASN A 70 -11.76 17.49 16.22
C ASN A 70 -10.62 16.92 17.08
N ALA A 71 -10.72 15.65 17.50
CA ALA A 71 -9.70 15.00 18.33
C ALA A 71 -8.39 14.79 17.56
N THR A 72 -8.46 14.32 16.30
CA THR A 72 -7.27 14.12 15.46
C THR A 72 -6.63 15.46 15.10
N ILE A 73 -7.43 16.51 14.84
CA ILE A 73 -6.94 17.88 14.65
C ILE A 73 -6.22 18.40 15.89
N ILE A 74 -6.84 18.29 17.08
CA ILE A 74 -6.24 18.78 18.34
C ILE A 74 -4.93 18.05 18.61
N ALA A 75 -4.87 16.73 18.39
CA ALA A 75 -3.67 15.93 18.59
C ALA A 75 -2.53 16.41 17.67
N ALA A 76 -2.80 16.55 16.37
CA ALA A 76 -1.82 17.02 15.39
C ALA A 76 -1.33 18.45 15.69
N ALA A 77 -2.25 19.38 15.97
CA ALA A 77 -1.93 20.76 16.31
C ALA A 77 -1.09 20.85 17.60
N SER A 78 -1.44 20.07 18.63
CA SER A 78 -0.72 20.05 19.91
C SER A 78 0.71 19.52 19.79
N ALA A 79 0.97 18.66 18.79
CA ALA A 79 2.31 18.18 18.48
C ALA A 79 3.14 19.19 17.64
N GLY A 80 2.51 20.22 17.08
CA GLY A 80 3.16 21.23 16.24
C GLY A 80 3.13 20.95 14.74
N LEU A 81 2.37 19.96 14.29
CA LEU A 81 2.14 19.71 12.86
C LEU A 81 1.27 20.81 12.26
N ARG A 82 1.57 21.17 11.00
CA ARG A 82 0.95 22.34 10.34
C ARG A 82 0.04 21.94 9.19
N ASP A 83 0.46 21.02 8.33
CA ASP A 83 -0.27 20.66 7.12
C ASP A 83 -1.19 19.46 7.36
N VAL A 84 -2.46 19.57 6.94
CA VAL A 84 -3.45 18.48 7.03
C VAL A 84 -4.22 18.28 5.75
N LEU A 85 -4.65 17.04 5.50
CA LEU A 85 -5.77 16.70 4.62
C LEU A 85 -6.96 16.28 5.46
N ILE A 86 -8.16 16.68 5.05
CA ILE A 86 -9.39 16.15 5.63
C ILE A 86 -9.66 14.78 5.01
N ASP A 87 -9.64 13.71 5.81
CA ASP A 87 -10.05 12.38 5.34
C ASP A 87 -11.57 12.30 5.28
N VAL A 88 -12.10 11.93 4.11
CA VAL A 88 -13.51 11.92 3.78
C VAL A 88 -13.96 10.50 3.48
N ASN A 89 -15.02 10.08 4.16
CA ASN A 89 -15.63 8.79 3.88
C ASN A 89 -16.42 8.84 2.56
N VAL A 90 -15.81 8.27 1.52
CA VAL A 90 -16.38 8.13 0.16
C VAL A 90 -17.12 6.80 -0.06
N GLY A 91 -17.37 6.02 1.01
CA GLY A 91 -18.12 4.77 0.97
C GLY A 91 -17.42 3.59 1.65
N LEU A 92 -16.12 3.69 1.91
CA LEU A 92 -15.38 2.69 2.67
C LEU A 92 -15.64 2.89 4.18
N LYS A 93 -16.28 1.91 4.82
CA LYS A 93 -16.54 1.92 6.28
C LYS A 93 -15.25 1.66 7.09
N ARG A 94 -14.30 2.59 7.03
CA ARG A 94 -13.01 2.54 7.75
C ARG A 94 -12.80 3.80 8.60
N CYS A 95 -12.20 4.85 8.02
CA CYS A 95 -12.03 6.17 8.62
C CYS A 95 -12.73 7.23 7.76
N GLY A 96 -12.61 8.50 8.17
CA GLY A 96 -13.03 9.64 7.38
C GLY A 96 -14.35 10.24 7.83
N VAL A 97 -14.40 11.56 7.78
CA VAL A 97 -15.59 12.35 8.13
C VAL A 97 -16.67 12.18 7.05
N ALA A 98 -17.94 12.31 7.42
CA ALA A 98 -19.01 12.36 6.44
C ALA A 98 -18.82 13.56 5.49
N PRO A 99 -19.00 13.40 4.15
CA PRO A 99 -18.69 14.45 3.17
C PRO A 99 -19.30 15.82 3.49
N GLN A 100 -20.55 15.87 3.94
CA GLN A 100 -21.26 17.11 4.29
C GLN A 100 -20.73 17.82 5.55
N LEU A 101 -19.88 17.17 6.34
CA LEU A 101 -19.25 17.75 7.53
C LEU A 101 -17.79 18.17 7.28
N ALA A 102 -17.22 17.84 6.12
CA ALA A 102 -15.81 18.08 5.81
C ALA A 102 -15.43 19.57 5.89
N GLY A 103 -16.28 20.46 5.35
CA GLY A 103 -16.05 21.91 5.43
C GLY A 103 -16.01 22.45 6.87
N GLN A 104 -16.93 21.99 7.72
CA GLN A 104 -16.96 22.39 9.14
C GLN A 104 -15.69 21.92 9.87
N LEU A 105 -15.22 20.73 9.55
CA LEU A 105 -14.00 20.16 10.13
C LEU A 105 -12.75 20.93 9.66
N ALA A 106 -12.70 21.30 8.38
CA ALA A 106 -11.64 22.15 7.82
C ALA A 106 -11.59 23.52 8.51
N ASP A 107 -12.73 24.16 8.75
CA ASP A 107 -12.81 25.42 9.49
C ASP A 107 -12.30 25.28 10.92
N PHE A 108 -12.56 24.14 11.57
CA PHE A 108 -12.00 23.85 12.89
C PHE A 108 -10.46 23.71 12.84
N ALA A 109 -9.91 22.97 11.87
CA ALA A 109 -8.47 22.86 11.67
C ALA A 109 -7.79 24.22 11.46
N ARG A 110 -8.38 25.10 10.64
CA ARG A 110 -7.89 26.46 10.42
C ARG A 110 -7.92 27.32 11.69
N LYS A 111 -8.93 27.17 12.54
CA LYS A 111 -8.99 27.83 13.86
C LYS A 111 -7.86 27.36 14.79
N GLN A 112 -7.40 26.12 14.63
CA GLN A 112 -6.20 25.60 15.31
C GLN A 112 -4.88 26.04 14.61
N LYS A 113 -4.94 27.01 13.69
CA LYS A 113 -3.81 27.55 12.93
C LYS A 113 -3.11 26.52 12.03
N MET A 114 -3.80 25.46 11.63
CA MET A 114 -3.31 24.48 10.66
C MET A 114 -3.60 24.92 9.23
N THR A 115 -2.73 24.52 8.30
CA THR A 115 -2.91 24.63 6.86
C THR A 115 -3.72 23.42 6.37
N VAL A 116 -4.98 23.65 6.01
CA VAL A 116 -5.79 22.63 5.34
C VAL A 116 -5.42 22.63 3.85
N ARG A 117 -4.71 21.59 3.42
CA ARG A 117 -4.21 21.46 2.04
C ARG A 117 -5.24 20.88 1.07
N GLY A 118 -6.32 20.32 1.58
CA GLY A 118 -7.35 19.71 0.75
C GLY A 118 -8.00 18.51 1.42
N VAL A 119 -8.38 17.53 0.60
CA VAL A 119 -9.07 16.32 1.04
C VAL A 119 -8.35 15.06 0.57
N MET A 120 -8.55 13.99 1.31
CA MET A 120 -8.34 12.64 0.81
C MET A 120 -9.61 11.80 0.97
N GLY A 121 -9.79 10.80 0.13
CA GLY A 121 -10.93 9.89 0.22
C GLY A 121 -10.63 8.57 -0.45
N TYR A 122 -10.21 7.57 0.33
CA TYR A 122 -9.75 6.29 -0.21
C TYR A 122 -10.90 5.31 -0.48
N GLU A 123 -11.11 4.96 -1.74
CA GLU A 123 -12.16 4.05 -2.20
C GLU A 123 -11.74 2.57 -2.25
N GLY A 124 -10.94 2.12 -1.27
CA GLY A 124 -10.37 0.75 -1.22
C GLY A 124 -11.36 -0.41 -1.39
N HIS A 125 -12.63 -0.22 -1.04
CA HIS A 125 -13.69 -1.21 -1.24
C HIS A 125 -14.04 -1.46 -2.73
N LEU A 126 -13.49 -0.67 -3.65
CA LEU A 126 -13.72 -0.76 -5.09
C LEU A 126 -12.56 -1.40 -5.86
N MET A 127 -11.40 -1.61 -5.23
CA MET A 127 -10.16 -2.07 -5.89
C MET A 127 -10.37 -3.31 -6.76
N MET A 128 -11.21 -4.23 -6.26
CA MET A 128 -11.31 -5.60 -6.76
C MET A 128 -12.72 -5.95 -7.25
N ILE A 129 -13.47 -4.93 -7.67
CA ILE A 129 -14.79 -5.14 -8.28
C ILE A 129 -14.62 -5.74 -9.67
N ASP A 130 -15.25 -6.91 -9.87
CA ASP A 130 -15.30 -7.56 -11.17
C ASP A 130 -16.04 -6.69 -12.21
N GLY A 131 -15.41 -6.54 -13.37
CA GLY A 131 -15.90 -5.76 -14.50
C GLY A 131 -15.40 -4.31 -14.48
N HIS A 132 -14.52 -3.99 -15.41
CA HIS A 132 -13.90 -2.67 -15.56
C HIS A 132 -14.92 -1.52 -15.54
N GLU A 133 -15.95 -1.58 -16.38
CA GLU A 133 -16.97 -0.53 -16.47
C GLU A 133 -17.78 -0.37 -15.19
N LYS A 134 -18.11 -1.48 -14.51
CA LYS A 134 -18.82 -1.45 -13.23
C LYS A 134 -17.96 -0.80 -12.15
N ARG A 135 -16.66 -1.11 -12.12
CA ARG A 135 -15.69 -0.50 -11.22
C ARG A 135 -15.54 0.98 -11.51
N LYS A 136 -15.38 1.38 -12.79
CA LYS A 136 -15.31 2.79 -13.23
C LYS A 136 -16.51 3.60 -12.74
N LEU A 137 -17.73 3.09 -12.93
CA LEU A 137 -18.95 3.77 -12.50
C LEU A 137 -18.96 4.01 -10.98
N ARG A 138 -18.62 3.00 -10.18
CA ARG A 138 -18.63 3.11 -8.71
C ARG A 138 -17.50 4.00 -8.17
N VAL A 139 -16.35 4.03 -8.84
CA VAL A 139 -15.28 4.98 -8.54
C VAL A 139 -15.77 6.40 -8.80
N ALA A 140 -16.40 6.66 -9.94
CA ALA A 140 -16.97 7.97 -10.24
C ALA A 140 -17.99 8.43 -9.19
N GLU A 141 -18.88 7.55 -8.71
CA GLU A 141 -19.82 7.84 -7.63
C GLU A 141 -19.10 8.24 -6.32
N SER A 142 -18.06 7.52 -5.93
CA SER A 142 -17.25 7.82 -4.75
C SER A 142 -16.52 9.17 -4.91
N MET A 143 -15.96 9.43 -6.09
CA MET A 143 -15.25 10.67 -6.39
C MET A 143 -16.18 11.88 -6.50
N GLN A 144 -17.46 11.70 -6.80
CA GLN A 144 -18.46 12.78 -6.69
C GLN A 144 -18.74 13.20 -5.24
N LEU A 145 -18.62 12.27 -4.28
CA LEU A 145 -18.69 12.62 -2.85
C LEU A 145 -17.45 13.43 -2.45
N LEU A 146 -16.26 12.97 -2.89
CA LEU A 146 -15.01 13.66 -2.61
C LEU A 146 -14.95 15.06 -3.26
N ALA A 147 -15.42 15.22 -4.50
CA ALA A 147 -15.46 16.50 -5.20
C ALA A 147 -16.30 17.56 -4.46
N ARG A 148 -17.45 17.14 -3.91
CA ARG A 148 -18.31 18.02 -3.10
C ARG A 148 -17.61 18.44 -1.82
N ALA A 149 -17.04 17.48 -1.09
CA ALA A 149 -16.26 17.78 0.10
C ALA A 149 -15.05 18.69 -0.21
N ALA A 150 -14.35 18.46 -1.32
CA ALA A 150 -13.22 19.29 -1.76
C ALA A 150 -13.65 20.74 -2.03
N THR A 151 -14.85 20.96 -2.58
CA THR A 151 -15.39 22.31 -2.81
C THR A 151 -15.63 23.03 -1.49
N ASP A 152 -16.20 22.35 -0.50
CA ASP A 152 -16.50 22.92 0.83
C ASP A 152 -15.22 23.12 1.66
N VAL A 153 -14.24 22.24 1.52
CA VAL A 153 -12.96 22.27 2.25
C VAL A 153 -12.01 23.28 1.64
N GLY A 154 -11.94 23.39 0.32
CA GLY A 154 -10.91 24.14 -0.42
C GLY A 154 -9.53 23.49 -0.31
N GLY A 155 -8.49 24.12 -0.87
CA GLY A 155 -7.13 23.60 -0.90
C GLY A 155 -6.70 23.12 -2.28
N GLU A 156 -5.49 22.57 -2.36
CA GLU A 156 -4.80 22.22 -3.60
C GLU A 156 -4.79 20.71 -3.88
N ILE A 157 -5.05 19.87 -2.88
CA ILE A 157 -4.96 18.40 -2.98
C ILE A 157 -6.34 17.75 -2.92
N ILE A 158 -6.59 16.86 -3.87
CA ILE A 158 -7.72 15.92 -3.85
C ILE A 158 -7.10 14.54 -4.12
N SER A 159 -6.85 13.81 -3.03
CA SER A 159 -6.05 12.57 -3.06
C SER A 159 -6.92 11.32 -2.89
N ALA A 160 -6.75 10.33 -3.76
CA ALA A 160 -7.50 9.08 -3.69
C ALA A 160 -6.80 7.93 -4.43
N GLY A 161 -7.52 6.84 -4.62
CA GLY A 161 -7.12 5.78 -5.54
C GLY A 161 -6.06 4.83 -5.01
N GLY A 162 -5.92 3.73 -5.74
CA GLY A 162 -5.01 2.65 -5.42
C GLY A 162 -4.73 1.83 -6.67
N THR A 163 -3.94 0.76 -6.54
CA THR A 163 -3.53 -0.05 -7.70
C THR A 163 -4.70 -0.57 -8.51
N GLY A 164 -5.81 -0.97 -7.87
CA GLY A 164 -6.99 -1.51 -8.55
C GLY A 164 -7.86 -0.47 -9.25
N THR A 165 -7.69 0.81 -8.94
CA THR A 165 -8.49 1.92 -9.51
C THR A 165 -7.62 2.94 -10.25
N PHE A 166 -6.33 2.66 -10.41
CA PHE A 166 -5.32 3.63 -10.87
C PHE A 166 -5.66 4.32 -12.21
N ASP A 167 -6.35 3.60 -13.11
CA ASP A 167 -6.73 4.00 -14.46
C ASP A 167 -8.15 4.57 -14.56
N LEU A 168 -8.84 4.76 -13.44
CA LEU A 168 -10.26 5.12 -13.40
C LEU A 168 -10.52 6.58 -13.01
N HIS A 169 -9.47 7.38 -12.95
CA HIS A 169 -9.50 8.71 -12.34
C HIS A 169 -9.39 9.89 -13.32
N ASP A 170 -9.10 9.64 -14.59
CA ASP A 170 -8.88 10.66 -15.63
C ASP A 170 -10.01 11.70 -15.75
N GLU A 171 -11.25 11.27 -15.54
CA GLU A 171 -12.47 12.10 -15.66
C GLU A 171 -13.03 12.51 -14.28
N THR A 172 -12.24 12.37 -13.21
CA THR A 172 -12.66 12.66 -11.84
C THR A 172 -12.01 13.93 -11.29
N CYS A 173 -12.28 14.27 -10.03
CA CYS A 173 -11.74 15.46 -9.39
C CYS A 173 -10.32 15.30 -8.84
N ILE A 174 -9.78 14.08 -8.82
CA ILE A 174 -8.54 13.82 -8.09
C ILE A 174 -7.34 14.38 -8.84
N ASN A 175 -6.34 14.83 -8.10
CA ASN A 175 -5.07 15.30 -8.64
C ASN A 175 -3.84 14.64 -8.01
N GLU A 176 -4.08 13.70 -7.08
CA GLU A 176 -3.05 12.86 -6.48
C GLU A 176 -3.57 11.42 -6.37
N LEU A 177 -2.75 10.46 -6.81
CA LEU A 177 -3.07 9.03 -6.80
C LEU A 177 -2.17 8.28 -5.79
N GLN A 178 -2.77 7.51 -4.88
CA GLN A 178 -2.06 6.82 -3.80
C GLN A 178 -1.71 5.33 -4.10
N ALA A 179 -1.62 4.95 -5.38
CA ALA A 179 -1.33 3.56 -5.77
C ALA A 179 0.05 3.08 -5.28
N GLY A 180 0.09 1.91 -4.61
CA GLY A 180 1.31 1.36 -4.03
C GLY A 180 1.70 -0.02 -4.56
N SER A 181 0.77 -0.99 -4.52
CA SER A 181 1.06 -2.38 -4.90
C SER A 181 1.47 -2.54 -6.36
N TYR A 182 1.19 -1.57 -7.24
CA TYR A 182 1.56 -1.60 -8.67
C TYR A 182 3.04 -1.88 -8.92
N ALA A 183 3.92 -1.48 -8.00
CA ALA A 183 5.37 -1.62 -8.15
C ALA A 183 5.84 -3.08 -8.08
N LEU A 184 5.07 -3.95 -7.42
CA LEU A 184 5.47 -5.32 -7.09
C LEU A 184 4.43 -6.37 -7.52
N MET A 185 3.15 -5.99 -7.47
CA MET A 185 1.96 -6.79 -7.74
C MET A 185 1.87 -8.06 -6.88
N ASP A 186 0.72 -8.74 -6.97
CA ASP A 186 0.42 -9.97 -6.24
C ASP A 186 -0.64 -10.80 -6.99
N THR A 187 -0.97 -11.99 -6.50
CA THR A 187 -1.98 -12.86 -7.16
C THR A 187 -3.39 -12.27 -7.08
N HIS A 188 -3.66 -11.36 -6.15
CA HIS A 188 -4.94 -10.71 -6.02
C HIS A 188 -5.15 -9.70 -7.14
N TYR A 189 -4.23 -8.74 -7.29
CA TYR A 189 -4.30 -7.71 -8.33
C TYR A 189 -4.10 -8.28 -9.75
N ALA A 190 -3.39 -9.41 -9.92
CA ALA A 190 -3.23 -10.06 -11.22
C ALA A 190 -4.57 -10.48 -11.87
N LYS A 191 -5.63 -10.69 -11.08
CA LYS A 191 -6.97 -11.02 -11.58
C LYS A 191 -7.61 -9.91 -12.41
N LEU A 192 -7.12 -8.68 -12.28
CA LEU A 192 -7.70 -7.51 -12.93
C LEU A 192 -7.12 -7.22 -14.32
N GLY A 193 -6.06 -7.91 -14.74
CA GLY A 193 -5.43 -7.69 -16.05
C GLY A 193 -4.81 -6.29 -16.21
N LEU A 194 -4.33 -5.69 -15.12
CA LEU A 194 -3.65 -4.39 -15.12
C LEU A 194 -2.30 -4.49 -15.87
N PRO A 195 -1.73 -3.39 -16.37
CA PRO A 195 -0.50 -3.41 -17.18
C PRO A 195 0.78 -3.60 -16.36
N PHE A 196 0.69 -4.09 -15.12
CA PHE A 196 1.81 -4.26 -14.21
C PHE A 196 2.16 -5.74 -14.04
N ALA A 197 3.45 -6.06 -14.16
CA ALA A 197 3.95 -7.41 -13.98
C ALA A 197 4.11 -7.78 -12.50
N GLN A 198 3.92 -9.05 -12.16
CA GLN A 198 4.31 -9.61 -10.87
C GLN A 198 5.83 -9.68 -10.79
N SER A 199 6.43 -8.85 -9.92
CA SER A 199 7.88 -8.69 -9.79
C SER A 199 8.42 -9.08 -8.41
N CYS A 200 7.54 -9.44 -7.46
CA CYS A 200 7.93 -9.94 -6.15
C CYS A 200 7.61 -11.44 -5.99
N PHE A 201 8.59 -12.18 -5.47
CA PHE A 201 8.49 -13.62 -5.20
C PHE A 201 9.16 -13.95 -3.87
N VAL A 202 8.58 -14.90 -3.13
CA VAL A 202 9.28 -15.58 -2.03
C VAL A 202 9.93 -16.84 -2.60
N LEU A 203 11.23 -17.01 -2.40
CA LEU A 203 11.97 -18.17 -2.89
C LEU A 203 11.90 -19.29 -1.85
N GLY A 204 11.23 -20.39 -2.19
CA GLY A 204 11.15 -21.60 -1.37
C GLY A 204 12.07 -22.72 -1.85
N THR A 205 12.49 -23.58 -0.93
CA THR A 205 13.18 -24.84 -1.17
C THR A 205 12.20 -25.98 -1.05
N VAL A 206 12.22 -26.93 -1.98
CA VAL A 206 11.54 -28.21 -1.80
C VAL A 206 12.27 -28.99 -0.72
N ILE A 207 11.58 -29.26 0.40
CA ILE A 207 12.14 -29.97 1.55
C ILE A 207 11.62 -31.40 1.67
N SER A 208 10.54 -31.73 0.96
CA SER A 208 9.96 -33.07 0.95
C SER A 208 9.23 -33.34 -0.37
N THR A 209 9.35 -34.56 -0.86
CA THR A 209 8.66 -35.05 -2.06
C THR A 209 8.00 -36.39 -1.77
N SER A 210 6.75 -36.53 -2.17
CA SER A 210 5.98 -37.76 -2.17
C SER A 210 5.64 -38.17 -3.61
N LYS A 211 4.91 -39.27 -3.78
CA LYS A 211 4.41 -39.69 -5.10
C LYS A 211 3.49 -38.64 -5.74
N ASP A 212 2.62 -38.02 -4.94
CA ASP A 212 1.52 -37.20 -5.45
C ASP A 212 1.62 -35.71 -5.06
N TRP A 213 2.49 -35.34 -4.11
CA TRP A 213 2.67 -33.96 -3.64
C TRP A 213 4.12 -33.67 -3.24
N LEU A 214 4.44 -32.41 -3.07
CA LEU A 214 5.70 -31.94 -2.49
C LEU A 214 5.44 -30.81 -1.49
N VAL A 215 6.46 -30.51 -0.68
CA VAL A 215 6.40 -29.48 0.35
C VAL A 215 7.58 -28.53 0.20
N ILE A 216 7.30 -27.23 0.21
CA ILE A 216 8.32 -26.17 0.28
C ILE A 216 8.35 -25.50 1.65
N ASP A 217 9.50 -24.96 2.03
CA ASP A 217 9.78 -24.21 3.27
C ASP A 217 9.27 -22.75 3.27
N VAL A 218 8.16 -22.50 2.60
CA VAL A 218 7.47 -21.20 2.59
C VAL A 218 6.10 -21.38 3.22
N GLY A 219 5.78 -20.60 4.24
CA GLY A 219 4.50 -20.67 4.94
C GLY A 219 3.93 -19.31 5.31
N LEU A 220 2.94 -19.32 6.22
CA LEU A 220 2.23 -18.13 6.69
C LEU A 220 3.15 -17.10 7.37
N LYS A 221 4.32 -17.50 7.86
CA LYS A 221 5.32 -16.58 8.43
C LYS A 221 6.19 -15.88 7.39
N SER A 222 6.03 -16.23 6.12
CA SER A 222 6.72 -15.59 4.99
C SER A 222 5.75 -14.94 4.00
N LEU A 223 4.43 -15.09 4.19
CA LEU A 223 3.39 -14.70 3.24
C LEU A 223 2.22 -14.00 3.93
N GLY A 224 1.80 -12.87 3.37
CA GLY A 224 0.50 -12.27 3.63
C GLY A 224 -0.59 -12.93 2.78
N MET A 225 -1.66 -13.40 3.44
CA MET A 225 -2.65 -14.34 2.88
C MET A 225 -4.11 -13.88 3.03
N ASP A 226 -4.32 -12.68 3.54
CA ASP A 226 -5.64 -12.08 3.77
C ASP A 226 -6.42 -11.79 2.46
N HIS A 227 -5.74 -11.79 1.32
CA HIS A 227 -6.35 -11.62 -0.02
C HIS A 227 -6.45 -12.92 -0.85
N GLY A 228 -6.18 -14.07 -0.25
CA GLY A 228 -6.30 -15.39 -0.88
C GLY A 228 -4.99 -16.17 -0.91
N ASN A 229 -4.89 -17.11 -1.85
CA ASN A 229 -3.76 -18.05 -1.93
C ASN A 229 -2.61 -17.53 -2.80
N PRO A 230 -1.36 -17.92 -2.48
CA PRO A 230 -0.24 -17.66 -3.36
C PRO A 230 -0.35 -18.56 -4.60
N THR A 231 0.51 -18.33 -5.58
CA THR A 231 0.66 -19.24 -6.72
C THR A 231 2.12 -19.68 -6.85
N VAL A 232 2.31 -20.88 -7.36
CA VAL A 232 3.62 -21.44 -7.70
C VAL A 232 3.51 -22.00 -9.10
N ASP A 233 4.38 -21.55 -10.00
CA ASP A 233 4.30 -21.95 -11.41
C ASP A 233 4.41 -23.48 -11.56
N GLY A 234 3.49 -24.05 -12.35
CA GLY A 234 3.38 -25.49 -12.55
C GLY A 234 2.75 -26.30 -11.39
N PHE A 235 2.33 -25.66 -10.28
CA PHE A 235 1.77 -26.36 -9.13
C PHE A 235 0.44 -25.77 -8.65
N GLU A 236 -0.44 -26.62 -8.15
CA GLU A 236 -1.60 -26.21 -7.36
C GLU A 236 -1.22 -26.19 -5.87
N VAL A 237 -1.57 -25.08 -5.19
CA VAL A 237 -1.37 -24.92 -3.75
C VAL A 237 -2.53 -25.57 -3.02
N LEU A 238 -2.28 -26.67 -2.29
CA LEU A 238 -3.30 -27.31 -1.48
C LEU A 238 -3.59 -26.52 -0.21
N PHE A 239 -2.54 -26.21 0.56
CA PHE A 239 -2.64 -25.41 1.77
C PHE A 239 -1.27 -24.85 2.19
N CYS A 240 -1.32 -23.77 2.96
CA CYS A 240 -0.18 -23.17 3.65
C CYS A 240 -0.34 -23.36 5.17
N SER A 241 0.73 -23.77 5.82
CA SER A 241 0.89 -23.80 7.29
C SER A 241 1.96 -22.78 7.70
N ASP A 242 2.27 -22.65 8.99
CA ASP A 242 3.23 -21.67 9.51
C ASP A 242 4.53 -21.56 8.69
N GLU A 243 5.18 -22.69 8.41
CA GLU A 243 6.49 -22.77 7.76
C GLU A 243 6.47 -23.54 6.43
N HIS A 244 5.31 -24.04 5.99
CA HIS A 244 5.25 -24.96 4.85
C HIS A 244 4.08 -24.70 3.92
N THR A 245 4.30 -24.92 2.62
CA THR A 245 3.26 -24.97 1.60
C THR A 245 3.29 -26.33 0.93
N THR A 246 2.12 -26.99 0.89
CA THR A 246 1.95 -28.27 0.21
C THR A 246 1.45 -28.03 -1.21
N LEU A 247 2.15 -28.60 -2.18
CA LEU A 247 1.94 -28.41 -3.61
C LEU A 247 1.65 -29.74 -4.29
N VAL A 248 0.75 -29.74 -5.26
CA VAL A 248 0.53 -30.87 -6.18
C VAL A 248 0.87 -30.44 -7.61
N PRO A 249 1.51 -31.30 -8.44
CA PRO A 249 1.77 -30.96 -9.83
C PRO A 249 0.48 -30.61 -10.55
N SER A 250 0.49 -29.50 -11.28
CA SER A 250 -0.63 -29.15 -12.16
C SER A 250 -0.78 -30.20 -13.26
N LYS A 251 -1.96 -30.31 -13.88
CA LYS A 251 -2.19 -31.21 -15.02
C LYS A 251 -1.24 -30.94 -16.18
N GLU A 252 -0.81 -29.69 -16.34
CA GLU A 252 0.07 -29.23 -17.42
C GLU A 252 1.54 -29.48 -17.11
N SER A 253 1.91 -29.65 -15.84
CA SER A 253 3.28 -29.87 -15.37
C SER A 253 3.49 -31.24 -14.73
N ALA A 254 2.59 -32.20 -14.97
CA ALA A 254 2.66 -33.55 -14.41
C ALA A 254 3.94 -34.31 -14.79
N SER A 255 4.69 -33.83 -15.80
CA SER A 255 5.97 -34.37 -16.25
C SER A 255 7.20 -33.66 -15.65
N THR A 256 7.04 -32.52 -14.95
CA THR A 256 8.16 -31.78 -14.36
C THR A 256 8.67 -32.52 -13.13
N LYS A 257 9.86 -33.10 -13.22
CA LYS A 257 10.51 -33.80 -12.11
C LYS A 257 11.18 -32.77 -11.19
N VAL A 258 10.61 -32.55 -10.01
CA VAL A 258 11.18 -31.71 -8.96
C VAL A 258 11.74 -32.58 -7.84
N SER A 259 12.91 -32.20 -7.33
CA SER A 259 13.67 -32.93 -6.30
C SER A 259 13.77 -32.11 -5.02
N VAL A 260 13.99 -32.78 -3.89
CA VAL A 260 14.37 -32.12 -2.64
C VAL A 260 15.65 -31.31 -2.88
N GLY A 261 15.63 -30.04 -2.47
CA GLY A 261 16.69 -29.06 -2.70
C GLY A 261 16.41 -28.07 -3.83
N ASP A 262 15.49 -28.39 -4.74
CA ASP A 262 15.11 -27.48 -5.83
C ASP A 262 14.44 -26.21 -5.29
N LYS A 263 14.60 -25.10 -6.02
CA LYS A 263 14.05 -23.80 -5.66
C LYS A 263 12.81 -23.46 -6.48
N LEU A 264 11.75 -23.01 -5.82
CA LEU A 264 10.50 -22.59 -6.45
C LEU A 264 10.17 -21.15 -6.06
N ARG A 265 9.68 -20.36 -7.02
CA ARG A 265 9.18 -19.00 -6.78
C ARG A 265 7.72 -19.05 -6.38
N VAL A 266 7.41 -18.47 -5.23
CA VAL A 266 6.04 -18.32 -4.71
C VAL A 266 5.60 -16.88 -4.91
N VAL A 267 4.54 -16.66 -5.66
CA VAL A 267 3.94 -15.34 -5.83
C VAL A 267 2.96 -15.09 -4.68
N PRO A 268 3.16 -14.04 -3.86
CA PRO A 268 2.29 -13.78 -2.71
C PRO A 268 0.90 -13.32 -3.14
N ALA A 269 -0.08 -13.53 -2.27
CA ALA A 269 -1.45 -13.07 -2.49
C ALA A 269 -1.69 -11.62 -2.12
N HIS A 270 -0.91 -11.09 -1.18
CA HIS A 270 -0.98 -9.70 -0.76
C HIS A 270 0.42 -9.17 -0.48
N ILE A 271 0.85 -8.18 -1.25
CA ILE A 271 2.24 -7.73 -1.21
C ILE A 271 2.60 -6.99 0.09
N ASP A 272 1.74 -6.08 0.57
CA ASP A 272 2.02 -5.22 1.72
C ASP A 272 2.35 -5.99 3.02
N PRO A 273 1.52 -6.95 3.48
CA PRO A 273 1.84 -7.78 4.64
C PRO A 273 2.97 -8.76 4.38
N THR A 274 3.13 -9.26 3.14
CA THR A 274 4.27 -10.12 2.79
C THR A 274 5.58 -9.37 3.00
N MET A 275 5.71 -8.18 2.41
CA MET A 275 6.91 -7.34 2.53
C MET A 275 7.24 -7.03 4.00
N ALA A 276 6.24 -6.81 4.84
CA ALA A 276 6.44 -6.50 6.26
C ALA A 276 7.09 -7.65 7.07
N MET A 277 7.04 -8.89 6.59
CA MET A 277 7.64 -10.06 7.24
C MET A 277 9.12 -10.24 6.93
N HIS A 278 9.65 -9.57 5.90
CA HIS A 278 11.01 -9.74 5.43
C HIS A 278 11.88 -8.53 5.77
N GLU A 279 13.18 -8.77 5.97
CA GLU A 279 14.15 -7.70 6.29
C GLU A 279 14.94 -7.23 5.06
N LEU A 280 14.98 -8.05 4.01
CA LEU A 280 15.81 -7.87 2.84
C LEU A 280 15.07 -8.37 1.59
N ALA A 281 15.17 -7.62 0.50
CA ALA A 281 14.75 -8.02 -0.83
C ALA A 281 15.99 -8.20 -1.72
N TYR A 282 16.11 -9.35 -2.38
CA TYR A 282 17.15 -9.59 -3.38
C TYR A 282 16.64 -9.19 -4.76
N LEU A 283 17.40 -8.33 -5.45
CA LEU A 283 17.09 -7.96 -6.82
C LEU A 283 17.74 -8.97 -7.74
N VAL A 284 16.97 -9.45 -8.71
CA VAL A 284 17.41 -10.49 -9.63
C VAL A 284 17.24 -10.09 -11.08
N ARG A 285 18.16 -10.58 -11.91
CA ARG A 285 18.01 -10.61 -13.38
C ARG A 285 18.05 -12.07 -13.81
N GLY A 286 16.88 -12.63 -14.14
CA GLY A 286 16.75 -14.08 -14.25
C GLY A 286 17.03 -14.72 -12.89
N ASP A 287 18.10 -15.52 -12.81
CA ASP A 287 18.50 -16.20 -11.57
C ASP A 287 19.75 -15.57 -10.92
N GLU A 288 20.32 -14.53 -11.53
CA GLU A 288 21.47 -13.80 -10.98
C GLU A 288 20.99 -12.75 -9.98
N ILE A 289 21.53 -12.76 -8.76
CA ILE A 289 21.34 -11.69 -7.78
C ILE A 289 22.25 -10.53 -8.18
N ILE A 290 21.65 -9.37 -8.44
CA ILE A 290 22.37 -8.16 -8.89
C ILE A 290 22.51 -7.12 -7.78
N ASP A 291 21.65 -7.16 -6.77
CA ASP A 291 21.67 -6.24 -5.64
C ASP A 291 20.83 -6.80 -4.47
N SER A 292 20.90 -6.16 -3.31
CA SER A 292 20.05 -6.45 -2.16
C SER A 292 19.64 -5.17 -1.45
N TRP A 293 18.34 -4.99 -1.22
CA TRP A 293 17.79 -3.80 -0.57
C TRP A 293 17.14 -4.15 0.75
N SER A 294 17.42 -3.36 1.78
CA SER A 294 16.75 -3.51 3.07
C SER A 294 15.28 -3.10 2.98
N ILE A 295 14.41 -3.84 3.67
CA ILE A 295 13.02 -3.46 3.91
C ILE A 295 13.01 -2.70 5.24
N ASP A 296 13.52 -1.48 5.18
CA ASP A 296 13.95 -0.65 6.31
C ASP A 296 12.82 0.12 7.01
N LEU A 297 11.64 0.17 6.41
CA LEU A 297 10.45 0.84 6.97
C LEU A 297 9.42 -0.15 7.56
N ARG A 298 9.81 -1.40 7.79
CA ARG A 298 8.96 -2.39 8.49
C ARG A 298 8.77 -2.06 9.96
N GLY A 299 7.71 -2.61 10.56
CA GLY A 299 7.32 -2.34 11.95
C GLY A 299 6.44 -1.10 12.11
N TRP A 300 6.36 -0.60 13.35
CA TRP A 300 5.52 0.54 13.77
C TRP A 300 6.31 1.61 14.48
#